data_AF-A0A929U6R8-F1
#
_entry.id   AF-A0A929U6R8-F1
#
_cell.length_a   1.000
_cell.length_b   1.000
_cell.length_c   1.000
_cell.angle_alpha   90.00
_cell.angle_beta   90.00
_cell.angle_gamma   90.00
#
_symmetry.space_group_name_H-M   'P 1'
#
loop_
_entity.id
_entity.type
_entity.pdbx_description
1 polymer ?
#
loop_
_entity_poly.entity_id
_entity_poly.type
_entity_poly.pdbx_seq_one_letter_code
_entity_poly.pdbx_strand_id
1 'polypeptide(L)'
;MIKRELYMSRIRPFIGTELVKVMTGIRRCGKSVMLELIQQELTKSSVSPTQFISINFEDMGYSHLQTAQALHEEITARAAEIEGKVYLFFDEIQEVKDWEKCINSFRVSLDCDIYITGSNAKLLSGELATYLGGRYVEFVIYPFSFGEFMELYRSIAPNTSIQQGFQKYLLAGGMPYLANLGYADAPSKQYLHDLFNSVQLKDIVKRNKIRDVDLLERIISYVIANVGTTFSATSLAKFLKNKQRAVAPETILNYIKYCCEAYLFYQVKREDLQGKQILASNEKYYIADHGIREAVFGGNMRDINLILENIVYLELLRRGYEVTVGRMGD
;
A
#
# COMPACT_ATOMS: atom_id res chain seq x y z
N MET A 1 -0.94 -17.81 8.82
CA MET A 1 -0.99 -17.17 7.49
C MET A 1 -2.37 -17.45 6.91
N ILE A 2 -3.08 -16.44 6.39
CA ILE A 2 -4.38 -16.62 5.71
C ILE A 2 -4.16 -16.67 4.19
N LYS A 3 -5.06 -17.31 3.45
CA LYS A 3 -4.89 -17.51 2.00
C LYS A 3 -5.09 -16.26 1.15
N ARG A 4 -5.77 -15.22 1.69
CA ARG A 4 -6.12 -13.99 0.96
C ARG A 4 -6.76 -14.26 -0.41
N GLU A 5 -7.73 -15.17 -0.43
CA GLU A 5 -8.28 -15.79 -1.65
C GLU A 5 -8.83 -14.79 -2.68
N LEU A 6 -9.34 -13.64 -2.22
CA LEU A 6 -9.79 -12.57 -3.11
C LEU A 6 -8.64 -12.00 -3.98
N TYR A 7 -7.42 -11.94 -3.46
CA TYR A 7 -6.25 -11.53 -4.25
C TYR A 7 -5.73 -12.69 -5.07
N MET A 8 -5.61 -13.88 -4.48
CA MET A 8 -5.12 -15.07 -5.19
C MET A 8 -5.97 -15.38 -6.42
N SER A 9 -7.31 -15.33 -6.33
CA SER A 9 -8.20 -15.54 -7.47
C SER A 9 -7.98 -14.54 -8.60
N ARG A 10 -7.60 -13.30 -8.29
CA ARG A 10 -7.27 -12.26 -9.27
C ARG A 10 -5.87 -12.40 -9.85
N ILE A 11 -4.92 -12.96 -9.11
CA ILE A 11 -3.52 -13.14 -9.53
C ILE A 11 -3.36 -14.40 -10.38
N ARG A 12 -4.04 -15.51 -10.03
CA ARG A 12 -3.93 -16.81 -10.72
C ARG A 12 -4.00 -16.74 -12.26
N PRO A 13 -4.92 -15.97 -12.88
CA PRO A 13 -4.98 -15.87 -14.35
C PRO A 13 -3.72 -15.29 -15.00
N PHE A 14 -2.87 -14.60 -14.25
CA PHE A 14 -1.65 -13.97 -14.74
C PHE A 14 -0.38 -14.77 -14.43
N ILE A 15 -0.48 -15.85 -13.64
CA ILE A 15 0.63 -16.75 -13.36
C ILE A 15 1.07 -17.42 -14.66
N GLY A 16 2.38 -17.44 -14.91
CA GLY A 16 2.98 -18.01 -16.12
C GLY A 16 2.86 -17.13 -17.38
N THR A 17 2.14 -16.01 -17.32
CA THR A 17 2.03 -15.05 -18.44
C THR A 17 3.23 -14.09 -18.49
N GLU A 18 3.45 -13.44 -19.65
CA GLU A 18 4.54 -12.47 -19.84
C GLU A 18 4.39 -11.17 -19.04
N LEU A 19 3.19 -10.88 -18.53
CA LEU A 19 2.93 -9.67 -17.75
C LEU A 19 3.66 -9.74 -16.41
N VAL A 20 4.38 -8.69 -16.03
CA VAL A 20 4.97 -8.57 -14.70
C VAL A 20 3.85 -8.41 -13.67
N LYS A 21 3.83 -9.23 -12.63
CA LYS A 21 2.87 -9.12 -11.52
C LYS A 21 3.43 -8.16 -10.48
N VAL A 22 2.74 -7.05 -10.26
CA VAL A 22 3.22 -5.98 -9.40
C VAL A 22 2.29 -5.83 -8.22
N MET A 23 2.81 -5.99 -7.01
CA MET A 23 2.05 -5.86 -5.77
C MET A 23 2.46 -4.60 -5.03
N THR A 24 1.55 -3.65 -4.93
CA THR A 24 1.78 -2.36 -4.27
C THR A 24 0.91 -2.22 -3.03
N GLY A 25 1.17 -1.21 -2.21
CA GLY A 25 0.36 -0.93 -1.01
C GLY A 25 1.19 -0.49 0.19
N ILE A 26 0.51 -0.07 1.24
CA ILE A 26 1.15 0.48 2.44
C ILE A 26 2.15 -0.52 3.05
N ARG A 27 3.19 0.01 3.69
CA ARG A 27 4.18 -0.82 4.37
C ARG A 27 3.52 -1.75 5.38
N ARG A 28 4.03 -2.99 5.48
CA ARG A 28 3.55 -4.06 6.36
C ARG A 28 2.11 -4.56 6.11
N CYS A 29 1.46 -4.20 5.00
CA CYS A 29 0.13 -4.75 4.65
C CYS A 29 0.13 -6.22 4.17
N GLY A 30 1.29 -6.86 4.07
CA GLY A 30 1.43 -8.27 3.69
C GLY A 30 1.79 -8.52 2.23
N LYS A 31 2.46 -7.59 1.54
CA LYS A 31 2.96 -7.79 0.16
C LYS A 31 3.96 -8.94 0.04
N SER A 32 4.96 -9.00 0.92
CA SER A 32 5.94 -10.09 0.96
C SER A 32 5.27 -11.45 1.19
N VAL A 33 4.26 -11.48 2.07
CA VAL A 33 3.44 -12.68 2.31
C VAL A 33 2.63 -13.09 1.07
N MET A 34 2.22 -12.14 0.22
CA MET A 34 1.59 -12.48 -1.07
C MET A 34 2.58 -13.18 -2.02
N LEU A 35 3.86 -12.79 -2.05
CA LEU A 35 4.88 -13.52 -2.80
C LEU A 35 5.00 -14.96 -2.30
N GLU A 36 5.05 -15.17 -0.99
CA GLU A 36 5.09 -16.51 -0.37
C GLU A 36 3.85 -17.34 -0.71
N LEU A 37 2.66 -16.73 -0.71
CA LEU A 37 1.41 -17.40 -1.10
C LEU A 37 1.42 -17.84 -2.58
N ILE A 38 1.99 -17.01 -3.46
CA ILE A 38 2.15 -17.35 -4.88
C ILE A 38 3.14 -18.51 -5.04
N GLN A 39 4.27 -18.50 -4.33
CA GLN A 39 5.22 -19.61 -4.32
C GLN A 39 4.56 -20.92 -3.86
N GLN A 40 3.74 -20.87 -2.81
CA GLN A 40 2.98 -22.03 -2.35
C GLN A 40 1.98 -22.53 -3.40
N GLU A 41 1.33 -21.64 -4.15
CA GLU A 41 0.42 -21.99 -5.25
C GLU A 41 1.16 -22.68 -6.41
N LEU A 42 2.33 -22.16 -6.76
CA LEU A 42 3.21 -22.74 -7.80
C LEU A 42 3.71 -24.13 -7.41
N THR A 43 4.17 -24.30 -6.16
CA THR A 43 4.61 -25.61 -5.67
C THR A 43 3.46 -26.63 -5.66
N LYS A 44 2.24 -26.22 -5.30
CA LYS A 44 1.04 -27.09 -5.40
C LYS A 44 0.71 -27.45 -6.84
N SER A 45 1.11 -26.61 -7.79
CA SER A 45 0.96 -26.82 -9.24
C SER A 45 2.18 -27.52 -9.85
N SER A 46 2.98 -28.22 -9.03
CA SER A 46 4.13 -29.02 -9.44
C SER A 46 5.34 -28.25 -9.97
N VAL A 47 5.45 -26.94 -9.69
CA VAL A 47 6.68 -26.18 -9.96
C VAL A 47 7.70 -26.45 -8.86
N SER A 48 8.96 -26.72 -9.23
CA SER A 48 10.01 -26.99 -8.27
C SER A 48 10.47 -25.70 -7.57
N PRO A 49 10.67 -25.69 -6.24
CA PRO A 49 11.28 -24.57 -5.54
C PRO A 49 12.68 -24.18 -6.05
N THR A 50 13.39 -25.11 -6.71
CA THR A 50 14.69 -24.82 -7.35
C THR A 50 14.57 -23.86 -8.54
N GLN A 51 13.37 -23.67 -9.08
CA GLN A 51 13.09 -22.71 -10.14
C GLN A 51 12.82 -21.29 -9.62
N PHE A 52 12.81 -21.10 -8.30
CA PHE A 52 12.49 -19.81 -7.67
C PHE A 52 13.76 -19.04 -7.33
N ILE A 53 13.85 -17.80 -7.79
CA ILE A 53 14.84 -16.84 -7.31
C ILE A 53 14.10 -15.76 -6.54
N SER A 54 14.36 -15.68 -5.22
CA SER A 54 13.71 -14.71 -4.33
C SER A 54 14.73 -13.80 -3.68
N ILE A 55 14.54 -12.49 -3.81
CA ILE A 55 15.41 -11.47 -3.22
C ILE A 55 14.54 -10.44 -2.50
N ASN A 56 14.89 -10.17 -1.24
CA ASN A 56 14.32 -9.07 -0.48
C ASN A 56 15.37 -7.96 -0.35
N PHE A 57 15.12 -6.80 -0.95
CA PHE A 57 16.09 -5.71 -0.96
C PHE A 57 16.19 -4.92 0.36
N GLU A 58 15.36 -5.22 1.36
CA GLU A 58 15.57 -4.78 2.74
C GLU A 58 16.62 -5.65 3.49
N ASP A 59 16.96 -6.84 2.98
CA ASP A 59 18.02 -7.68 3.55
C ASP A 59 19.40 -7.12 3.18
N MET A 60 20.20 -6.83 4.22
CA MET A 60 21.55 -6.29 4.09
C MET A 60 22.47 -7.19 3.25
N GLY A 61 22.21 -8.51 3.23
CA GLY A 61 22.94 -9.47 2.41
C GLY A 61 22.87 -9.14 0.90
N TYR A 62 21.80 -8.49 0.44
CA TYR A 62 21.60 -8.10 -0.96
C TYR A 62 21.89 -6.63 -1.24
N SER A 63 22.48 -5.90 -0.30
CA SER A 63 22.82 -4.47 -0.49
C SER A 63 23.70 -4.22 -1.73
N HIS A 64 24.57 -5.17 -2.09
CA HIS A 64 25.42 -5.10 -3.28
C HIS A 64 24.65 -5.24 -4.61
N LEU A 65 23.39 -5.73 -4.58
CA LEU A 65 22.53 -5.92 -5.74
C LEU A 65 21.59 -4.74 -6.00
N GLN A 66 21.71 -3.63 -5.27
CA GLN A 66 20.79 -2.47 -5.36
C GLN A 66 21.05 -1.57 -6.60
N THR A 67 21.61 -2.12 -7.67
CA THR A 67 21.72 -1.46 -8.98
C THR A 67 21.27 -2.41 -10.08
N ALA A 68 20.65 -1.87 -11.14
CA ALA A 68 20.17 -2.65 -12.27
C ALA A 68 21.23 -3.58 -12.86
N GLN A 69 22.48 -3.12 -12.98
CA GLN A 69 23.57 -3.92 -13.54
C GLN A 69 23.95 -5.08 -12.62
N ALA A 70 24.19 -4.82 -11.34
CA ALA A 70 24.58 -5.86 -10.38
C ALA A 70 23.47 -6.92 -10.23
N LEU A 71 22.20 -6.49 -10.15
CA LEU A 71 21.07 -7.40 -10.13
C LEU A 71 20.98 -8.22 -11.43
N HIS A 72 21.21 -7.60 -12.58
CA HIS A 72 21.14 -8.28 -13.86
C HIS A 72 22.18 -9.39 -13.99
N GLU A 73 23.42 -9.10 -13.64
CA GLU A 73 24.54 -10.06 -13.67
C GLU A 73 24.25 -11.26 -12.76
N GLU A 74 23.83 -11.01 -11.51
CA GLU A 74 23.54 -12.05 -10.53
C GLU A 74 22.38 -12.95 -10.96
N ILE A 75 21.25 -12.37 -11.39
CA ILE A 75 20.06 -13.14 -11.77
C ILE A 75 20.32 -13.93 -13.06
N THR A 76 21.05 -13.37 -14.02
CA THR A 76 21.38 -14.08 -15.26
C THR A 76 22.25 -15.30 -14.96
N ALA A 77 23.22 -15.18 -14.06
CA ALA A 77 24.07 -16.29 -13.65
C ALA A 77 23.26 -17.41 -12.97
N ARG A 78 22.41 -17.07 -12.00
CA ARG A 78 21.54 -18.06 -11.32
C ARG A 78 20.53 -18.69 -12.26
N ALA A 79 19.92 -17.91 -13.15
CA ALA A 79 18.94 -18.41 -14.11
C ALA A 79 19.54 -19.41 -15.10
N ALA A 80 20.83 -19.29 -15.45
CA ALA A 80 21.52 -20.22 -16.34
C ALA A 80 21.67 -21.64 -15.75
N GLU A 81 21.57 -21.78 -14.42
CA GLU A 81 21.64 -23.07 -13.72
C GLU A 81 20.27 -23.73 -13.53
N ILE A 82 19.18 -23.04 -13.91
CA ILE A 82 17.81 -23.51 -13.72
C ILE A 82 17.29 -24.12 -15.03
N GLU A 83 16.85 -25.38 -14.96
CA GLU A 83 16.14 -26.01 -16.06
C GLU A 83 14.68 -25.57 -16.12
N GLY A 84 14.22 -25.15 -17.30
CA GLY A 84 12.86 -24.71 -17.55
C GLY A 84 12.60 -23.26 -17.12
N LYS A 85 11.32 -22.93 -16.92
CA LYS A 85 10.89 -21.56 -16.61
C LYS A 85 11.39 -21.11 -15.25
N VAL A 86 11.92 -19.89 -15.17
CA VAL A 86 12.44 -19.26 -13.94
C VAL A 86 11.38 -18.35 -13.31
N TYR A 87 11.13 -18.47 -12.01
CA TYR A 87 10.19 -17.59 -11.30
C TYR A 87 10.95 -16.61 -10.42
N LEU A 88 10.82 -15.33 -10.72
CA LEU A 88 11.54 -14.24 -10.08
C LEU A 88 10.63 -13.53 -9.08
N PHE A 89 11.03 -13.48 -7.81
CA PHE A 89 10.31 -12.82 -6.72
C PHE A 89 11.19 -11.72 -6.12
N PHE A 90 10.82 -10.47 -6.33
CA PHE A 90 11.57 -9.31 -5.87
C PHE A 90 10.76 -8.48 -4.88
N ASP A 91 11.18 -8.47 -3.62
CA ASP A 91 10.52 -7.72 -2.56
C ASP A 91 11.17 -6.34 -2.37
N GLU A 92 10.34 -5.29 -2.32
CA GLU A 92 10.74 -3.87 -2.23
C GLU A 92 11.71 -3.46 -3.37
N ILE A 93 11.35 -3.79 -4.62
CA ILE A 93 12.17 -3.56 -5.82
C ILE A 93 12.59 -2.09 -6.01
N GLN A 94 11.86 -1.12 -5.45
CA GLN A 94 12.21 0.29 -5.55
C GLN A 94 13.51 0.69 -4.83
N GLU A 95 14.07 -0.20 -4.00
CA GLU A 95 15.40 0.01 -3.41
C GLU A 95 16.53 -0.21 -4.44
N VAL A 96 16.24 -0.87 -5.56
CA VAL A 96 17.19 -1.08 -6.66
C VAL A 96 17.15 0.12 -7.59
N LYS A 97 18.30 0.77 -7.81
CA LYS A 97 18.39 1.88 -8.76
C LYS A 97 18.26 1.40 -10.21
N ASP A 98 17.45 2.08 -11.01
CA ASP A 98 17.18 1.77 -12.43
C ASP A 98 16.59 0.36 -12.66
N TRP A 99 15.88 -0.18 -11.65
CA TRP A 99 15.38 -1.56 -11.64
C TRP A 99 14.51 -1.92 -12.86
N GLU A 100 13.84 -0.95 -13.45
CA GLU A 100 12.92 -1.13 -14.57
C GLU A 100 13.64 -1.65 -15.82
N LYS A 101 14.87 -1.16 -16.04
CA LYS A 101 15.73 -1.62 -17.13
C LYS A 101 16.10 -3.09 -16.93
N CYS A 102 16.39 -3.46 -15.69
CA CYS A 102 16.72 -4.83 -15.29
C CYS A 102 15.53 -5.78 -15.52
N ILE A 103 14.34 -5.43 -15.00
CA ILE A 103 13.12 -6.23 -15.18
C ILE A 103 12.73 -6.35 -16.66
N ASN A 104 12.81 -5.26 -17.43
CA ASN A 104 12.55 -5.32 -18.86
C ASN A 104 13.56 -6.20 -19.60
N SER A 105 14.83 -6.19 -19.19
CA SER A 105 15.86 -7.08 -19.73
C SER A 105 15.53 -8.54 -19.47
N PHE A 106 15.27 -8.92 -18.22
CA PHE A 106 14.92 -10.31 -17.86
C PHE A 106 13.72 -10.84 -18.64
N ARG A 107 12.67 -10.02 -18.78
CA ARG A 107 11.48 -10.39 -19.55
C ARG A 107 11.78 -10.70 -21.02
N VAL A 108 12.83 -10.09 -21.58
CA VAL A 108 13.24 -10.29 -22.99
C VAL A 108 14.25 -11.41 -23.13
N SER A 109 15.17 -11.57 -22.17
CA SER A 109 16.30 -12.49 -22.28
C SER A 109 16.08 -13.85 -21.62
N LEU A 110 15.11 -14.00 -20.71
CA LEU A 110 14.86 -15.23 -19.94
C LEU A 110 13.43 -15.75 -20.18
N ASP A 111 13.25 -17.07 -20.22
CA ASP A 111 11.94 -17.69 -20.02
C ASP A 111 11.59 -17.59 -18.53
N CYS A 112 10.96 -16.48 -18.15
CA CYS A 112 10.71 -16.17 -16.75
C CYS A 112 9.29 -15.70 -16.47
N ASP A 113 8.94 -15.79 -15.18
CA ASP A 113 7.71 -15.28 -14.60
C ASP A 113 8.07 -14.31 -13.46
N ILE A 114 7.70 -13.04 -13.57
CA ILE A 114 8.21 -11.98 -12.69
C ILE A 114 7.13 -11.45 -11.74
N TYR A 115 7.45 -11.45 -10.45
CA TYR A 115 6.64 -10.94 -9.35
C TYR A 115 7.45 -9.92 -8.56
N ILE A 116 6.94 -8.71 -8.44
CA ILE A 116 7.62 -7.64 -7.71
C ILE A 116 6.68 -7.01 -6.68
N THR A 117 7.23 -6.52 -5.58
CA THR A 117 6.49 -5.71 -4.61
C THR A 117 7.10 -4.33 -4.48
N GLY A 118 6.28 -3.38 -4.02
CA GLY A 118 6.79 -2.09 -3.55
C GLY A 118 5.81 -1.32 -2.68
N SER A 119 6.34 -0.57 -1.72
CA SER A 119 5.55 0.28 -0.83
C SER A 119 5.15 1.64 -1.42
N ASN A 120 5.38 1.86 -2.72
CA ASN A 120 5.19 3.13 -3.40
C ASN A 120 4.16 3.03 -4.53
N ALA A 121 3.14 3.88 -4.56
CA ALA A 121 2.23 3.97 -5.69
C ALA A 121 2.94 4.48 -6.95
N LYS A 122 4.04 5.22 -6.80
CA LYS A 122 4.85 5.64 -7.93
C LYS A 122 5.59 4.50 -8.62
N LEU A 123 5.67 3.30 -8.05
CA LEU A 123 6.39 2.16 -8.64
C LEU A 123 6.02 1.93 -10.12
N LEU A 124 4.78 2.28 -10.50
CA LEU A 124 4.25 2.10 -11.85
C LEU A 124 3.81 3.41 -12.53
N SER A 125 4.16 4.56 -11.97
CA SER A 125 3.75 5.87 -12.50
C SER A 125 4.79 6.48 -13.45
N GLY A 126 4.33 7.26 -14.44
CA GLY A 126 5.19 8.09 -15.29
C GLY A 126 6.12 7.30 -16.22
N GLU A 127 7.41 7.62 -16.21
CA GLU A 127 8.44 6.99 -17.05
C GLU A 127 8.54 5.46 -16.81
N LEU A 128 8.14 4.97 -15.65
CA LEU A 128 8.20 3.56 -15.26
C LEU A 128 7.20 2.70 -16.03
N ALA A 129 5.98 3.22 -16.23
CA ALA A 129 5.01 2.63 -17.15
C ALA A 129 5.52 2.64 -18.61
N THR A 130 6.44 3.57 -18.93
CA THR A 130 7.05 3.68 -20.26
C THR A 130 8.09 2.58 -20.50
N TYR A 131 8.94 2.26 -19.52
CA TYR A 131 9.93 1.16 -19.61
C TYR A 131 9.27 -0.22 -19.71
N LEU A 132 8.26 -0.48 -18.88
CA LEU A 132 7.51 -1.73 -18.97
C LEU A 132 6.50 -1.72 -20.14
N GLY A 133 6.18 -0.55 -20.70
CA GLY A 133 5.35 -0.41 -21.90
C GLY A 133 3.94 -0.99 -21.75
N GLY A 134 3.36 -0.91 -20.55
CA GLY A 134 2.08 -1.55 -20.22
C GLY A 134 2.14 -3.07 -20.04
N ARG A 135 3.32 -3.70 -20.04
CA ARG A 135 3.49 -5.16 -19.85
C ARG A 135 3.54 -5.57 -18.37
N TYR A 136 2.62 -5.04 -17.59
CA TYR A 136 2.46 -5.39 -16.19
C TYR A 136 0.98 -5.42 -15.81
N VAL A 137 0.69 -6.09 -14.69
CA VAL A 137 -0.59 -6.04 -14.00
C VAL A 137 -0.34 -5.66 -12.54
N GLU A 138 -1.07 -4.66 -12.06
CA GLU A 138 -0.95 -4.17 -10.69
C GLU A 138 -2.04 -4.73 -9.77
N PHE A 139 -1.63 -5.13 -8.58
CA PHE A 139 -2.50 -5.53 -7.48
C PHE A 139 -2.16 -4.68 -6.25
N VAL A 140 -3.04 -3.72 -5.93
CA VAL A 140 -2.93 -2.95 -4.68
C VAL A 140 -3.38 -3.82 -3.51
N ILE A 141 -2.45 -4.15 -2.62
CA ILE A 141 -2.67 -4.97 -1.44
C ILE A 141 -3.04 -4.08 -0.25
N TYR A 142 -4.27 -4.24 0.23
CA TYR A 142 -4.77 -3.53 1.41
C TYR A 142 -4.49 -4.31 2.71
N PRO A 143 -4.48 -3.64 3.87
CA PRO A 143 -4.65 -4.30 5.17
C PRO A 143 -5.89 -5.20 5.18
N PHE A 144 -5.97 -6.08 6.17
CA PHE A 144 -7.05 -7.05 6.26
C PHE A 144 -8.42 -6.41 6.26
N SER A 145 -9.31 -6.96 5.43
CA SER A 145 -10.75 -6.71 5.54
C SER A 145 -11.27 -7.19 6.89
N PHE A 146 -12.50 -6.82 7.24
CA PHE A 146 -13.14 -7.36 8.44
C PHE A 146 -13.24 -8.90 8.40
N GLY A 147 -13.47 -9.50 7.22
CA GLY A 147 -13.51 -10.95 7.06
C GLY A 147 -12.16 -11.61 7.34
N GLU A 148 -11.08 -11.08 6.74
CA GLU A 148 -9.70 -11.54 6.95
C GLU A 148 -9.27 -11.35 8.42
N PHE A 149 -9.65 -10.23 9.04
CA PHE A 149 -9.45 -9.98 10.46
C PHE A 149 -10.15 -11.04 11.32
N MET A 150 -11.43 -11.33 11.05
CA MET A 150 -12.21 -12.29 11.83
C MET A 150 -11.67 -13.72 11.72
N GLU A 151 -11.12 -14.11 10.56
CA GLU A 151 -10.47 -15.40 10.37
C GLU A 151 -9.33 -15.62 11.38
N LEU A 152 -8.49 -14.61 11.58
CA LEU A 152 -7.40 -14.67 12.56
C LEU A 152 -7.88 -14.41 13.99
N TYR A 153 -8.77 -13.44 14.18
CA TYR A 153 -9.23 -13.07 15.52
C TYR A 153 -9.95 -14.22 16.23
N ARG A 154 -10.71 -15.06 15.51
CA ARG A 154 -11.35 -16.25 16.08
C ARG A 154 -10.39 -17.32 16.56
N SER A 155 -9.14 -17.34 16.09
CA SER A 155 -8.12 -18.24 16.65
C SER A 155 -7.73 -17.86 18.08
N ILE A 156 -7.91 -16.59 18.45
CA ILE A 156 -7.58 -16.03 19.77
C ILE A 156 -8.84 -15.91 20.63
N ALA A 157 -9.97 -15.54 20.02
CA ALA A 157 -11.26 -15.40 20.68
C ALA A 157 -12.36 -16.22 19.95
N PRO A 158 -12.38 -17.56 20.11
CA PRO A 158 -13.25 -18.46 19.32
C PRO A 158 -14.74 -18.16 19.45
N ASN A 159 -15.17 -17.71 20.63
CA ASN A 159 -16.58 -17.46 20.94
C ASN A 159 -17.00 -16.00 20.71
N THR A 160 -16.15 -15.18 20.08
CA THR A 160 -16.48 -13.76 19.86
C THR A 160 -17.63 -13.62 18.86
N SER A 161 -18.63 -12.79 19.21
CA SER A 161 -19.71 -12.47 18.27
C SER A 161 -19.20 -11.59 17.14
N ILE A 162 -19.95 -11.52 16.04
CA ILE A 162 -19.61 -10.63 14.92
C ILE A 162 -19.59 -9.17 15.39
N GLN A 163 -20.52 -8.78 16.27
CA GLN A 163 -20.61 -7.42 16.82
C GLN A 163 -19.39 -7.08 17.68
N GLN A 164 -18.96 -7.99 18.56
CA GLN A 164 -17.77 -7.80 19.38
C GLN A 164 -16.49 -7.76 18.52
N GLY A 165 -16.38 -8.68 17.56
CA GLY A 165 -15.28 -8.68 16.60
C GLY A 165 -15.21 -7.39 15.80
N PHE A 166 -16.36 -6.85 15.39
CA PHE A 166 -16.42 -5.59 14.65
C PHE A 166 -16.04 -4.38 15.53
N GLN A 167 -16.48 -4.32 16.78
CA GLN A 167 -16.02 -3.31 17.74
C GLN A 167 -14.51 -3.37 17.94
N LYS A 168 -13.93 -4.58 18.03
CA LYS A 168 -12.48 -4.75 18.09
C LYS A 168 -11.81 -4.26 16.80
N TYR A 169 -12.37 -4.60 15.64
CA TYR A 169 -11.85 -4.17 14.35
C TYR A 169 -11.88 -2.63 14.20
N LEU A 170 -12.93 -1.94 14.66
CA LEU A 170 -13.03 -0.47 14.65
C LEU A 170 -11.90 0.23 15.41
N LEU A 171 -11.32 -0.43 16.41
CA LEU A 171 -10.20 0.11 17.21
C LEU A 171 -8.84 -0.38 16.70
N ALA A 172 -8.72 -1.67 16.42
CA ALA A 172 -7.45 -2.29 16.07
C ALA A 172 -7.05 -2.08 14.61
N GLY A 173 -8.02 -1.98 13.70
CA GLY A 173 -7.75 -1.97 12.26
C GLY A 173 -7.45 -3.35 11.68
N GLY A 174 -6.87 -3.36 10.49
CA GLY A 174 -6.61 -4.55 9.68
C GLY A 174 -5.12 -4.87 9.45
N MET A 175 -4.18 -4.17 10.10
CA MET A 175 -2.76 -4.44 9.89
C MET A 175 -2.40 -5.89 10.26
N PRO A 176 -1.78 -6.68 9.34
CA PRO A 176 -1.60 -8.11 9.54
C PRO A 176 -0.86 -8.53 10.81
N TYR A 177 0.19 -7.80 11.18
CA TYR A 177 1.04 -8.14 12.33
C TYR A 177 0.32 -8.04 13.68
N LEU A 178 -0.85 -7.40 13.73
CA LEU A 178 -1.68 -7.34 14.94
C LEU A 178 -2.10 -8.73 15.45
N ALA A 179 -2.23 -9.70 14.54
CA ALA A 179 -2.50 -11.09 14.90
C ALA A 179 -1.39 -11.70 15.77
N ASN A 180 -0.12 -11.36 15.50
CA ASN A 180 1.02 -11.81 16.31
C ASN A 180 1.04 -11.18 17.71
N LEU A 181 0.39 -10.03 17.89
CA LEU A 181 0.24 -9.35 19.17
C LEU A 181 -1.00 -9.82 19.95
N GLY A 182 -1.71 -10.83 19.44
CA GLY A 182 -2.98 -11.29 20.01
C GLY A 182 -4.06 -10.20 20.02
N TYR A 183 -3.90 -9.13 19.21
CA TYR A 183 -4.71 -7.92 19.25
C TYR A 183 -4.79 -7.27 20.66
N ALA A 184 -3.77 -7.42 21.49
CA ALA A 184 -3.71 -6.76 22.80
C ALA A 184 -3.69 -5.23 22.64
N ASP A 185 -4.49 -4.48 23.41
CA ASP A 185 -4.76 -3.06 23.15
C ASP A 185 -3.50 -2.18 23.14
N ALA A 186 -2.75 -2.14 24.25
CA ALA A 186 -1.56 -1.29 24.35
C ALA A 186 -0.45 -1.70 23.36
N PRO A 187 -0.09 -2.99 23.20
CA PRO A 187 0.88 -3.41 22.19
C PRO A 187 0.43 -3.10 20.75
N SER A 188 -0.85 -3.30 20.43
CA SER A 188 -1.41 -3.01 19.10
C SER A 188 -1.33 -1.52 18.79
N LYS A 189 -1.71 -0.68 19.76
CA LYS A 189 -1.66 0.78 19.63
C LYS A 189 -0.22 1.27 19.41
N GLN A 190 0.73 0.77 20.21
CA GLN A 190 2.14 1.11 20.07
C GLN A 190 2.68 0.69 18.70
N TYR A 191 2.40 -0.54 18.26
CA TYR A 191 2.83 -1.03 16.95
C TYR A 191 2.31 -0.17 15.79
N LEU A 192 1.02 0.19 15.82
CA LEU A 192 0.39 1.02 14.79
C LEU A 192 0.97 2.44 14.76
N HIS A 193 1.26 3.00 15.94
CA HIS A 193 1.94 4.29 16.06
C HIS A 193 3.36 4.24 15.47
N ASP A 194 4.13 3.19 15.77
CA ASP A 194 5.49 3.03 15.24
C ASP A 194 5.51 2.73 13.73
N LEU A 195 4.50 2.00 13.23
CA LEU A 195 4.27 1.82 11.81
C LEU A 195 4.00 3.16 11.12
N PHE A 196 3.11 3.98 11.68
CA PHE A 196 2.83 5.32 11.18
C PHE A 196 4.09 6.19 11.11
N ASN A 197 4.88 6.24 12.18
CA ASN A 197 6.14 6.98 12.20
C ASN A 197 7.12 6.46 11.13
N SER A 198 7.18 5.15 10.94
CA SER A 198 8.03 4.53 9.92
C SER A 198 7.61 4.90 8.49
N VAL A 199 6.30 4.88 8.20
CA VAL A 199 5.76 5.31 6.91
C VAL A 199 6.04 6.79 6.68
N GLN A 200 5.79 7.62 7.68
CA GLN A 200 6.04 9.06 7.60
C GLN A 200 7.50 9.38 7.33
N LEU A 201 8.43 8.79 8.09
CA LEU A 201 9.85 9.11 7.97
C LEU A 201 10.48 8.49 6.72
N LYS A 202 10.27 7.19 6.48
CA LYS A 202 10.96 6.48 5.40
C LYS A 202 10.27 6.67 4.05
N ASP A 203 8.96 6.51 4.01
CA ASP A 203 8.21 6.41 2.76
C ASP A 203 7.77 7.79 2.25
N ILE A 204 7.62 8.78 3.14
CA ILE A 204 7.20 10.16 2.81
C ILE A 204 8.38 11.14 2.89
N VAL A 205 8.97 11.35 4.07
CA VAL A 205 10.00 12.39 4.31
C VAL A 205 11.30 12.10 3.55
N LYS A 206 11.92 10.94 3.77
CA LYS A 206 13.21 10.57 3.16
C LYS A 206 13.09 10.52 1.63
N ARG A 207 12.04 9.88 1.12
CA ARG A 207 11.81 9.68 -0.32
C ARG A 207 11.60 11.00 -1.07
N ASN A 208 10.81 11.91 -0.52
CA ASN A 208 10.50 13.19 -1.17
C ASN A 208 11.44 14.34 -0.73
N LYS A 209 12.48 14.04 0.05
CA LYS A 209 13.48 15.00 0.57
C LYS A 209 12.82 16.22 1.23
N ILE A 210 11.78 15.95 2.03
CA ILE A 210 10.98 16.99 2.68
C ILE A 210 11.83 17.70 3.72
N ARG A 211 11.88 19.03 3.63
CA ARG A 211 12.66 19.88 4.57
C ARG A 211 11.84 20.29 5.79
N ASP A 212 10.58 20.67 5.60
CA ASP A 212 9.69 21.10 6.68
C ASP A 212 8.81 19.93 7.15
N VAL A 213 9.37 19.13 8.06
CA VAL A 213 8.73 17.94 8.63
C VAL A 213 7.59 18.29 9.59
N ASP A 214 7.72 19.35 10.39
CA ASP A 214 6.65 19.77 11.31
C ASP A 214 5.40 20.25 10.55
N LEU A 215 5.56 20.91 9.40
CA LEU A 215 4.41 21.25 8.54
C LEU A 215 3.73 19.99 7.99
N LEU A 216 4.51 19.00 7.56
CA LEU A 216 3.99 17.72 7.09
C LEU A 216 3.20 17.02 8.19
N GLU A 217 3.76 16.91 9.40
CA GLU A 217 3.09 16.32 10.57
C GLU A 217 1.74 16.97 10.87
N ARG A 218 1.68 18.30 10.83
CA ARG A 218 0.43 19.06 11.03
C ARG A 218 -0.60 18.76 9.94
N ILE A 219 -0.17 18.70 8.68
CA ILE A 219 -1.06 18.40 7.55
C ILE A 219 -1.57 16.96 7.65
N ILE A 220 -0.71 15.99 7.93
CA ILE A 220 -1.11 14.59 8.12
C ILE A 220 -2.10 14.49 9.27
N SER A 221 -1.81 15.10 10.41
CA SER A 221 -2.71 15.09 11.58
C SER A 221 -4.07 15.68 11.25
N TYR A 222 -4.11 16.79 10.50
CA TYR A 222 -5.36 17.39 10.03
C TYR A 222 -6.14 16.43 9.13
N VAL A 223 -5.50 15.78 8.15
CA VAL A 223 -6.17 14.84 7.25
C VAL A 223 -6.68 13.60 8.01
N ILE A 224 -5.90 13.06 8.95
CA ILE A 224 -6.32 11.92 9.80
C ILE A 224 -7.57 12.26 10.63
N ALA A 225 -7.57 13.44 11.25
CA ALA A 225 -8.71 13.90 12.03
C ALA A 225 -9.98 14.06 11.18
N ASN A 226 -9.81 14.41 9.91
CA ASN A 226 -10.86 14.77 8.94
C ASN A 226 -11.06 13.70 7.84
N VAL A 227 -10.69 12.44 8.10
CA VAL A 227 -10.88 11.32 7.16
C VAL A 227 -12.31 11.28 6.62
N GLY A 228 -12.46 11.09 5.30
CA GLY A 228 -13.76 11.04 4.63
C GLY A 228 -14.46 12.39 4.53
N THR A 229 -13.81 13.50 4.88
CA THR A 229 -14.35 14.86 4.70
C THR A 229 -13.53 15.64 3.68
N THR A 230 -14.19 16.57 2.99
CA THR A 230 -13.55 17.45 1.99
C THR A 230 -12.95 18.67 2.67
N PHE A 231 -11.79 19.14 2.21
CA PHE A 231 -11.20 20.41 2.66
C PHE A 231 -10.65 21.21 1.49
N SER A 232 -10.37 22.50 1.72
CA SER A 232 -9.74 23.38 0.74
C SER A 232 -8.30 23.70 1.16
N ALA A 233 -7.32 23.35 0.30
CA ALA A 233 -5.91 23.70 0.53
C ALA A 233 -5.71 25.21 0.67
N THR A 234 -6.47 26.02 -0.07
CA THR A 234 -6.46 27.49 0.03
C THR A 234 -6.92 27.97 1.40
N SER A 235 -7.97 27.35 1.96
CA SER A 235 -8.46 27.66 3.31
C SER A 235 -7.40 27.31 4.36
N LEU A 236 -6.78 26.13 4.25
CA LEU A 236 -5.74 25.69 5.18
C LEU A 236 -4.49 26.60 5.12
N ALA A 237 -4.06 26.99 3.93
CA ALA A 237 -2.97 27.95 3.74
C ALA A 237 -3.26 29.31 4.39
N LYS A 238 -4.48 29.84 4.24
CA LYS A 238 -4.92 31.09 4.91
C LYS A 238 -4.90 30.94 6.43
N PHE A 239 -5.38 29.82 6.96
CA PHE A 239 -5.35 29.55 8.40
C PHE A 239 -3.91 29.51 8.94
N LEU A 240 -3.00 28.80 8.26
CA LEU A 240 -1.59 28.73 8.65
C LEU A 240 -0.91 30.10 8.57
N LYS A 241 -1.22 30.91 7.55
CA LYS A 241 -0.74 32.30 7.45
C LYS A 241 -1.15 33.13 8.67
N ASN A 242 -2.39 33.00 9.14
CA ASN A 242 -2.88 33.67 10.35
C ASN A 242 -2.18 33.18 11.64
N LYS A 243 -1.64 31.96 11.63
CA LYS A 243 -0.77 31.41 12.68
C LYS A 243 0.71 31.72 12.46
N GLN A 244 1.02 32.75 11.67
CA GLN A 244 2.38 33.18 11.34
C GLN A 244 3.23 32.13 10.61
N ARG A 245 2.57 31.21 9.89
CA ARG A 245 3.24 30.21 9.04
C ARG A 245 2.74 30.29 7.60
N ALA A 246 3.40 31.11 6.79
CA ALA A 246 3.05 31.23 5.38
C ALA A 246 3.44 29.95 4.60
N VAL A 247 2.50 29.40 3.85
CA VAL A 247 2.70 28.24 2.98
C VAL A 247 1.84 28.39 1.72
N ALA A 248 2.34 27.96 0.57
CA ALA A 248 1.55 27.93 -0.66
C ALA A 248 0.54 26.75 -0.61
N PRO A 249 -0.69 26.91 -1.13
CA PRO A 249 -1.64 25.80 -1.24
C PRO A 249 -1.07 24.59 -1.97
N GLU A 250 -0.23 24.81 -2.98
CA GLU A 250 0.46 23.75 -3.73
C GLU A 250 1.36 22.89 -2.83
N THR A 251 2.07 23.48 -1.86
CA THR A 251 2.90 22.73 -0.91
C THR A 251 2.05 21.77 -0.07
N ILE A 252 0.87 22.21 0.36
CA ILE A 252 -0.08 21.38 1.11
C ILE A 252 -0.54 20.20 0.24
N LEU A 253 -0.96 20.48 -1.00
CA LEU A 253 -1.41 19.45 -1.93
C LEU A 253 -0.28 18.45 -2.25
N ASN A 254 0.96 18.92 -2.42
CA ASN A 254 2.11 18.06 -2.66
C ASN A 254 2.40 17.15 -1.45
N TYR A 255 2.29 17.66 -0.22
CA TYR A 255 2.46 16.82 0.97
C TYR A 255 1.40 15.73 1.07
N ILE A 256 0.14 16.05 0.79
CA ILE A 256 -0.96 15.08 0.77
C ILE A 256 -0.75 14.07 -0.37
N LYS A 257 -0.31 14.52 -1.54
CA LYS A 257 0.08 13.67 -2.66
C LYS A 257 1.17 12.68 -2.25
N TYR A 258 2.22 13.11 -1.55
CA TYR A 258 3.26 12.22 -1.05
C TYR A 258 2.72 11.18 -0.05
N CYS A 259 1.73 11.54 0.76
CA CYS A 259 1.05 10.59 1.64
C CYS A 259 0.24 9.56 0.85
N CYS A 260 -0.39 9.96 -0.26
CA CYS A 260 -1.07 9.04 -1.17
C CYS A 260 -0.09 8.12 -1.90
N GLU A 261 1.06 8.64 -2.32
CA GLU A 261 2.12 7.84 -2.95
C GLU A 261 2.70 6.79 -1.99
N ALA A 262 2.74 7.07 -0.69
CA ALA A 262 3.12 6.09 0.34
C ALA A 262 1.96 5.16 0.77
N TYR A 263 0.81 5.22 0.09
CA TYR A 263 -0.41 4.50 0.44
C TYR A 263 -0.91 4.77 1.86
N LEU A 264 -0.53 5.87 2.52
CA LEU A 264 -1.08 6.26 3.81
C LEU A 264 -2.53 6.74 3.67
N PHE A 265 -2.77 7.54 2.62
CA PHE A 265 -4.11 8.02 2.25
C PHE A 265 -4.51 7.57 0.86
N TYR A 266 -5.81 7.44 0.64
CA TYR A 266 -6.42 7.21 -0.67
C TYR A 266 -7.29 8.40 -1.01
N GLN A 267 -6.97 9.06 -2.13
CA GLN A 267 -7.73 10.19 -2.64
C GLN A 267 -8.94 9.69 -3.43
N VAL A 268 -10.11 10.29 -3.20
CA VAL A 268 -11.34 9.99 -3.92
C VAL A 268 -11.82 11.22 -4.66
N LYS A 269 -11.92 11.07 -5.98
CA LYS A 269 -12.36 12.13 -6.88
C LYS A 269 -13.86 12.36 -6.73
N ARG A 270 -14.25 13.59 -7.02
CA ARG A 270 -15.65 13.97 -7.11
C ARG A 270 -16.19 13.78 -8.51
N GLU A 271 -17.33 13.11 -8.62
CA GLU A 271 -18.00 12.87 -9.91
C GLU A 271 -19.00 13.99 -10.27
N ASP A 272 -19.51 14.70 -9.26
CA ASP A 272 -20.53 15.75 -9.41
C ASP A 272 -19.97 17.12 -9.87
N LEU A 273 -18.68 17.20 -10.23
CA LEU A 273 -18.04 18.46 -10.62
C LEU A 273 -18.23 18.75 -12.11
N GLN A 274 -18.65 19.97 -12.42
CA GLN A 274 -18.83 20.43 -13.80
C GLN A 274 -18.03 21.71 -14.11
N GLY A 275 -17.62 21.85 -15.37
CA GLY A 275 -16.92 23.02 -15.88
C GLY A 275 -15.65 23.36 -15.09
N LYS A 276 -15.48 24.63 -14.71
CA LYS A 276 -14.30 25.09 -13.95
C LYS A 276 -14.17 24.44 -12.57
N GLN A 277 -15.23 23.87 -12.00
CA GLN A 277 -15.18 23.21 -10.71
C GLN A 277 -14.38 21.88 -10.75
N ILE A 278 -14.22 21.28 -11.94
CA ILE A 278 -13.35 20.10 -12.14
C ILE A 278 -11.89 20.42 -11.74
N LEU A 279 -11.49 21.69 -11.81
CA LEU A 279 -10.15 22.15 -11.43
C LEU A 279 -10.03 22.45 -9.93
N ALA A 280 -11.11 22.33 -9.15
CA ALA A 280 -11.08 22.58 -7.72
C ALA A 280 -10.62 21.32 -6.96
N SER A 281 -9.62 21.49 -6.09
CA SER A 281 -9.24 20.44 -5.12
C SER A 281 -10.21 20.46 -3.94
N ASN A 282 -11.23 19.60 -4.03
CA ASN A 282 -12.22 19.33 -2.98
C ASN A 282 -12.44 17.81 -2.84
N GLU A 283 -11.38 17.04 -2.93
CA GLU A 283 -11.41 15.58 -2.83
C GLU A 283 -11.61 15.12 -1.37
N LYS A 284 -12.09 13.89 -1.20
CA LYS A 284 -12.05 13.18 0.08
C LYS A 284 -10.79 12.34 0.18
N TYR A 285 -10.31 12.14 1.39
CA TYR A 285 -9.15 11.28 1.67
C TYR A 285 -9.51 10.28 2.75
N TYR A 286 -9.21 9.00 2.50
CA TYR A 286 -9.41 7.90 3.45
C TYR A 286 -8.06 7.33 3.88
N ILE A 287 -7.92 6.92 5.13
CA ILE A 287 -6.70 6.28 5.62
C ILE A 287 -6.67 4.81 5.23
N ALA A 288 -5.49 4.27 4.96
CA ALA A 288 -5.30 2.86 4.59
C ALA A 288 -5.76 1.86 5.64
N ASP A 289 -5.69 2.28 6.91
CA ASP A 289 -6.06 1.48 8.06
C ASP A 289 -6.56 2.41 9.16
N HIS A 290 -7.81 2.26 9.57
CA HIS A 290 -8.40 3.10 10.62
C HIS A 290 -7.85 2.80 12.01
N GLY A 291 -7.18 1.67 12.23
CA GLY A 291 -6.41 1.40 13.45
C GLY A 291 -5.22 2.33 13.61
N ILE A 292 -4.59 2.76 12.50
CA ILE A 292 -3.57 3.83 12.54
C ILE A 292 -4.18 5.12 13.07
N ARG A 293 -5.37 5.51 12.59
CA ARG A 293 -6.08 6.70 13.11
C ARG A 293 -6.34 6.58 14.61
N GLU A 294 -6.80 5.43 15.09
CA GLU A 294 -7.01 5.23 16.53
C GLU A 294 -5.71 5.34 17.33
N ALA A 295 -4.60 4.85 16.77
CA ALA A 295 -3.32 4.89 17.43
C ALA A 295 -2.76 6.30 17.60
N VAL A 296 -2.86 7.13 16.55
CA VAL A 296 -2.21 8.46 16.50
C VAL A 296 -3.14 9.62 16.88
N PHE A 297 -4.45 9.48 16.66
CA PHE A 297 -5.46 10.52 16.91
C PHE A 297 -6.50 10.07 17.95
N GLY A 298 -6.88 8.80 17.91
CA GLY A 298 -7.92 8.23 18.77
C GLY A 298 -9.35 8.60 18.35
N GLY A 299 -10.32 8.18 19.15
CA GLY A 299 -11.71 8.62 19.01
C GLY A 299 -12.47 7.96 17.86
N ASN A 300 -12.03 6.82 17.33
CA ASN A 300 -12.76 6.09 16.29
C ASN A 300 -14.19 5.76 16.72
N MET A 301 -14.40 5.41 17.99
CA MET A 301 -15.74 5.13 18.53
C MET A 301 -16.62 6.38 18.63
N ARG A 302 -16.03 7.55 18.84
CA ARG A 302 -16.74 8.83 18.86
C ARG A 302 -17.15 9.25 17.45
N ASP A 303 -16.23 9.07 16.50
CA ASP A 303 -16.39 9.51 15.11
C ASP A 303 -16.73 8.34 14.18
N ILE A 304 -17.55 7.39 14.67
CA ILE A 304 -17.80 6.10 14.00
C ILE A 304 -18.30 6.23 12.56
N ASN A 305 -19.04 7.29 12.24
CA ASN A 305 -19.55 7.56 10.90
C ASN A 305 -18.42 7.67 9.87
N LEU A 306 -17.33 8.38 10.23
CA LEU A 306 -16.16 8.56 9.37
C LEU A 306 -15.40 7.25 9.17
N ILE A 307 -15.30 6.46 10.25
CA ILE A 307 -14.59 5.18 10.24
C ILE A 307 -15.35 4.15 9.42
N LEU A 308 -16.67 4.07 9.56
CA LEU A 308 -17.52 3.19 8.76
C LEU A 308 -17.41 3.53 7.28
N GLU A 309 -17.48 4.82 6.93
CA GLU A 309 -17.30 5.26 5.55
C GLU A 309 -15.92 4.83 4.99
N ASN A 310 -14.85 4.99 5.77
CA ASN A 310 -13.52 4.53 5.39
C ASN A 310 -13.44 3.01 5.19
N ILE A 311 -14.04 2.22 6.10
CA ILE A 311 -14.04 0.76 6.01
C ILE A 311 -14.78 0.32 4.75
N VAL A 312 -15.95 0.89 4.47
CA VAL A 312 -16.73 0.62 3.27
C VAL A 312 -15.96 1.01 2.02
N TYR A 313 -15.34 2.18 2.00
CA TYR A 313 -14.50 2.63 0.89
C TYR A 313 -13.39 1.63 0.55
N LEU A 314 -12.60 1.21 1.55
CA LEU A 314 -11.53 0.23 1.34
C LEU A 314 -12.07 -1.14 0.92
N GLU A 315 -13.24 -1.55 1.41
CA GLU A 315 -13.88 -2.79 1.00
C GLU A 315 -14.33 -2.76 -0.47
N LEU A 316 -14.85 -1.64 -0.95
CA LEU A 316 -15.19 -1.46 -2.37
C LEU A 316 -13.93 -1.54 -3.25
N LEU A 317 -12.86 -0.84 -2.88
CA LEU A 317 -11.58 -0.93 -3.61
C LEU A 317 -11.03 -2.37 -3.64
N ARG A 318 -11.10 -3.07 -2.50
CA ARG A 318 -10.63 -4.45 -2.38
C ARG A 318 -11.38 -5.39 -3.33
N ARG A 319 -12.68 -5.15 -3.54
CA ARG A 319 -13.53 -5.89 -4.49
C ARG A 319 -13.35 -5.46 -5.95
N GLY A 320 -12.52 -4.45 -6.23
CA GLY A 320 -12.20 -4.00 -7.58
C GLY A 320 -13.13 -2.93 -8.15
N TYR A 321 -13.93 -2.27 -7.32
CA TYR A 321 -14.75 -1.14 -7.77
C TYR A 321 -13.90 0.13 -7.92
N GLU A 322 -14.22 0.93 -8.93
CA GLU A 322 -13.84 2.34 -8.97
C GLU A 322 -14.85 3.14 -8.14
N VAL A 323 -14.35 3.93 -7.19
CA VAL A 323 -15.21 4.66 -6.24
C VAL A 323 -15.03 6.15 -6.42
N THR A 324 -16.14 6.84 -6.58
CA THR A 324 -16.26 8.30 -6.64
C THR A 324 -17.15 8.80 -5.50
N VAL A 325 -17.09 10.09 -5.22
CA VAL A 325 -18.00 10.74 -4.26
C VAL A 325 -18.70 11.93 -4.91
N GLY A 326 -19.89 12.26 -4.43
CA GLY A 326 -20.65 13.39 -4.94
C GLY A 326 -21.84 13.69 -4.05
N ARG A 327 -22.50 14.82 -4.29
CA ARG A 327 -23.78 15.15 -3.69
C ARG A 327 -24.90 14.69 -4.63
N MET A 328 -25.93 14.07 -4.08
CA MET A 328 -27.19 13.87 -4.80
C MET A 328 -28.07 15.11 -4.58
N GLY A 329 -28.39 15.83 -5.66
CA GLY A 329 -29.19 17.05 -5.62
C GLY A 329 -28.38 18.34 -5.44
N ASP A 330 -29.06 19.49 -5.62
CA ASP A 330 -28.49 20.85 -5.50
C ASP A 330 -28.05 21.22 -4.08
#